data_AF-A0A271ITY6-F1
#
_entry.id   AF-A0A271ITY6-F1
#
_cell.length_a   1.000
_cell.length_b   1.000
_cell.length_c   1.000
_cell.angle_alpha   90.00
_cell.angle_beta   90.00
_cell.angle_gamma   90.00
#
_symmetry.space_group_name_H-M   'P 1'
#
loop_
_entity.id
_entity.type
_entity.pdbx_description
1 polymer ?
#
loop_
_entity_poly.entity_id
_entity_poly.type
_entity_poly.pdbx_seq_one_letter_code
_entity_poly.pdbx_strand_id
1 'polypeptide(L)'
;MLTLPYFGLLALVAVLTLPAPWRGLQPIDAVFLLAGYALYLAQALKRGKEEGEKGSWSRKEVALAVAGVAAMGVGAYFVVRASENIASGLGLSEIVTGLFITALATALPELFGAWSIARSGQVTAATSSVIGDHAVTMTVALVPLALVTLPIEDLRLFSVNLAFVALLPAVYAALIHWGSDEHGFTRGQVVALDATYLVYLAVMFLWVL
;
A
#
# COMPACT_ATOMS: atom_id res chain seq x y z
N MET A 1 -5.73 -9.81 -14.49
CA MET A 1 -4.73 -8.71 -14.43
C MET A 1 -5.30 -7.48 -13.73
N LEU A 2 -5.28 -7.46 -12.39
CA LEU A 2 -5.61 -6.29 -11.55
C LEU A 2 -4.43 -5.31 -11.40
N THR A 3 -3.26 -5.67 -11.92
CA THR A 3 -2.00 -4.92 -11.81
C THR A 3 -1.94 -3.72 -12.76
N LEU A 4 -2.51 -3.82 -13.98
CA LEU A 4 -2.49 -2.73 -14.97
C LEU A 4 -3.17 -1.44 -14.45
N PRO A 5 -4.38 -1.52 -13.85
CA PRO A 5 -5.02 -0.35 -13.25
C PRO A 5 -4.21 0.26 -12.10
N TYR A 6 -3.54 -0.57 -11.30
CA TYR A 6 -2.69 -0.10 -10.20
C TYR A 6 -1.47 0.70 -10.70
N PHE A 7 -0.81 0.26 -11.77
CA PHE A 7 0.26 1.07 -12.40
C PHE A 7 -0.26 2.41 -12.94
N GLY A 8 -1.51 2.47 -13.39
CA GLY A 8 -2.16 3.73 -13.74
C GLY A 8 -2.28 4.69 -12.56
N LEU A 9 -2.59 4.18 -11.36
CA LEU A 9 -2.62 4.98 -10.13
C LEU A 9 -1.22 5.48 -9.75
N LEU A 10 -0.20 4.62 -9.87
CA LEU A 10 1.18 5.04 -9.61
C LEU A 10 1.66 6.11 -10.58
N ALA A 11 1.34 5.97 -11.87
CA ALA A 11 1.63 6.98 -12.87
C ALA A 11 0.91 8.30 -12.57
N LEU A 12 -0.35 8.24 -12.13
CA LEU A 12 -1.09 9.42 -11.67
C LEU A 12 -0.37 10.11 -10.51
N VAL A 13 -0.03 9.37 -9.44
CA VAL A 13 0.72 9.91 -8.30
C VAL A 13 2.04 10.55 -8.75
N ALA A 14 2.79 9.89 -9.62
CA ALA A 14 4.05 10.42 -10.15
C ALA A 14 3.86 11.74 -10.90
N VAL A 15 2.82 11.85 -11.74
CA VAL A 15 2.50 13.07 -12.50
C VAL A 15 2.07 14.22 -11.59
N LEU A 16 1.32 13.92 -10.52
CA LEU A 16 0.90 14.95 -9.56
C LEU A 16 2.10 15.45 -8.73
N THR A 17 3.02 14.56 -8.35
CA THR A 17 4.04 14.87 -7.34
C THR A 17 5.41 15.28 -7.85
N LEU A 18 5.87 14.78 -9.01
CA LEU A 18 7.25 14.96 -9.48
C LEU A 18 7.55 16.24 -10.27
N PRO A 19 6.62 16.80 -11.10
CA PRO A 19 6.95 17.94 -11.95
C PRO A 19 7.46 19.14 -11.16
N ALA A 20 8.56 19.74 -11.63
CA ALA A 20 9.21 20.87 -10.97
C ALA A 20 8.29 22.07 -10.67
N PRO A 21 7.32 22.44 -11.53
CA PRO A 21 6.50 23.63 -11.27
C PRO A 21 5.53 23.52 -10.08
N TRP A 22 5.13 22.30 -9.69
CA TRP A 22 4.16 22.07 -8.62
C TRP A 22 4.55 20.89 -7.71
N ARG A 23 5.85 20.66 -7.56
CA ARG A 23 6.41 19.51 -6.83
C ARG A 23 5.82 19.39 -5.42
N GLY A 24 5.21 18.25 -5.14
CA GLY A 24 4.44 17.99 -3.92
C GLY A 24 3.00 17.61 -4.21
N LEU A 25 2.19 17.50 -3.15
CA LEU A 25 0.75 17.37 -3.28
C LEU A 25 0.07 18.70 -2.96
N GLN A 26 -0.87 19.08 -3.82
CA GLN A 26 -1.70 20.25 -3.70
C GLN A 26 -3.16 19.85 -3.37
N PRO A 27 -3.98 20.76 -2.82
CA PRO A 27 -5.37 20.42 -2.48
C PRO A 27 -6.20 19.94 -3.68
N ILE A 28 -5.89 20.41 -4.89
CA ILE A 28 -6.56 19.95 -6.12
C ILE A 28 -6.24 18.49 -6.46
N ASP A 29 -5.07 17.99 -6.04
CA ASP A 29 -4.63 16.62 -6.29
C ASP A 29 -5.51 15.61 -5.56
N ALA A 30 -6.11 16.00 -4.43
CA ALA A 30 -7.09 15.17 -3.72
C ALA A 30 -8.25 14.74 -4.64
N VAL A 31 -8.73 15.64 -5.51
CA VAL A 31 -9.81 15.34 -6.46
C VAL A 31 -9.33 14.32 -7.50
N PHE A 32 -8.12 14.49 -8.03
CA PHE A 32 -7.55 13.56 -9.00
C PHE A 32 -7.28 12.18 -8.40
N LEU A 33 -6.77 12.11 -7.17
CA LEU A 33 -6.53 10.86 -6.45
C LEU A 33 -7.84 10.11 -6.18
N LEU A 34 -8.88 10.81 -5.69
CA LEU A 34 -10.20 10.22 -5.47
C LEU A 34 -10.87 9.78 -6.77
N ALA A 35 -10.74 10.57 -7.84
CA ALA A 35 -11.25 10.20 -9.16
C ALA A 35 -10.52 8.96 -9.71
N GLY A 36 -9.20 8.91 -9.57
CA GLY A 36 -8.38 7.75 -9.95
C GLY A 36 -8.82 6.49 -9.20
N TYR A 37 -9.00 6.58 -7.89
CA TYR A 37 -9.50 5.48 -7.07
C TYR A 37 -10.93 5.06 -7.46
N ALA A 38 -11.83 6.02 -7.69
CA ALA A 38 -13.20 5.73 -8.12
C ALA A 38 -13.24 5.02 -9.48
N LEU A 39 -12.37 5.41 -10.43
CA LEU A 39 -12.22 4.72 -11.72
C LEU A 39 -11.68 3.31 -11.54
N TYR A 40 -10.66 3.12 -10.69
CA TYR A 40 -10.14 1.80 -10.32
C TYR A 40 -11.25 0.91 -9.74
N LEU A 41 -12.02 1.43 -8.78
CA LEU A 41 -13.13 0.73 -8.14
C LEU A 41 -14.24 0.39 -9.14
N ALA A 42 -14.62 1.32 -10.02
CA ALA A 42 -15.63 1.06 -11.04
C ALA A 42 -15.20 -0.04 -12.02
N GLN A 43 -13.93 -0.07 -12.43
CA GLN A 43 -13.37 -1.13 -13.26
C GLN A 43 -13.35 -2.48 -12.52
N ALA A 44 -12.98 -2.49 -11.24
CA ALA A 44 -12.98 -3.68 -10.41
C ALA A 44 -14.40 -4.25 -10.22
N LEU A 45 -15.38 -3.39 -9.90
CA LEU A 45 -16.78 -3.78 -9.73
C LEU A 45 -17.40 -4.31 -11.04
N LYS A 46 -17.07 -3.71 -12.18
CA LYS A 46 -17.56 -4.20 -13.49
C LYS A 46 -17.04 -5.61 -13.79
N ARG A 47 -15.82 -5.94 -13.37
CA ARG A 47 -15.23 -7.28 -13.52
C ARG A 47 -15.75 -8.27 -12.47
N GLY A 48 -15.97 -7.84 -11.23
CA GLY A 48 -16.39 -8.71 -10.13
C GLY A 48 -17.90 -9.01 -10.09
N LYS A 49 -18.73 -8.27 -10.84
CA LYS A 49 -20.19 -8.48 -10.88
C LYS A 49 -20.62 -9.82 -11.50
N GLU A 50 -19.69 -10.52 -12.16
CA GLU A 50 -19.96 -11.79 -12.85
C GLU A 50 -19.91 -13.02 -11.92
N GLU A 51 -19.41 -12.90 -10.67
CA GLU A 51 -19.06 -14.08 -9.83
C GLU A 51 -19.60 -14.04 -8.38
N GLY A 52 -20.36 -13.03 -7.96
CA GLY A 52 -20.72 -12.85 -6.54
C GLY A 52 -22.05 -13.50 -6.11
N GLU A 53 -22.01 -14.39 -5.10
CA GLU A 53 -23.21 -14.81 -4.35
C GLU A 53 -23.75 -13.66 -3.49
N LYS A 54 -25.07 -13.47 -3.49
CA LYS A 54 -25.73 -12.48 -2.63
C LYS A 54 -25.83 -13.01 -1.20
N GLY A 55 -24.87 -12.64 -0.36
CA GLY A 55 -24.92 -12.88 1.08
C GLY A 55 -25.94 -11.98 1.80
N SER A 56 -26.62 -12.52 2.82
CA SER A 56 -27.42 -11.74 3.76
C SER A 56 -26.56 -11.34 4.97
N TRP A 57 -26.58 -10.08 5.36
CA TRP A 57 -25.78 -9.58 6.49
C TRP A 57 -26.57 -9.66 7.80
N SER A 58 -25.95 -10.23 8.84
CA SER A 58 -26.48 -10.19 10.19
C SER A 58 -26.12 -8.88 10.89
N ARG A 59 -27.02 -8.38 11.76
CA ARG A 59 -26.71 -7.22 12.63
C ARG A 59 -25.44 -7.44 13.46
N LYS A 60 -25.18 -8.69 13.87
CA LYS A 60 -23.98 -9.07 14.62
C LYS A 60 -22.71 -8.91 13.79
N GLU A 61 -22.75 -9.29 12.52
CA GLU A 61 -21.60 -9.18 11.61
C GLU A 61 -21.27 -7.71 11.33
N VAL A 62 -22.28 -6.89 11.06
CA VAL A 62 -22.10 -5.44 10.88
C VAL A 62 -21.53 -4.80 12.14
N ALA A 63 -22.06 -5.15 13.33
CA ALA A 63 -21.56 -4.62 14.59
C ALA A 63 -20.09 -5.03 14.84
N LEU A 64 -19.74 -6.28 14.59
CA LEU A 64 -18.35 -6.77 14.71
C LEU A 64 -17.42 -6.08 13.72
N ALA A 65 -17.85 -5.87 12.47
CA ALA A 65 -17.06 -5.16 11.46
C ALA A 65 -16.78 -3.71 11.87
N VAL A 66 -17.80 -2.98 12.32
CA VAL A 66 -17.65 -1.59 12.78
C VAL A 66 -16.75 -1.52 14.01
N ALA A 67 -16.95 -2.40 14.99
CA ALA A 67 -16.11 -2.46 16.19
C ALA A 67 -14.65 -2.81 15.84
N GLY A 68 -14.43 -3.72 14.90
CA GLY A 68 -13.10 -4.07 14.39
C GLY A 68 -12.39 -2.89 13.74
N VAL A 69 -13.06 -2.18 12.84
CA VAL A 69 -12.52 -0.97 12.19
C VAL A 69 -12.18 0.10 13.22
N ALA A 70 -13.06 0.34 14.21
CA ALA A 70 -12.79 1.29 15.28
C ALA A 70 -11.57 0.89 16.12
N ALA A 71 -11.47 -0.40 16.50
CA ALA A 71 -10.33 -0.92 17.24
C ALA A 71 -9.02 -0.82 16.45
N MET A 72 -9.05 -1.09 15.14
CA MET A 72 -7.89 -0.92 14.25
C MET A 72 -7.45 0.55 14.21
N GLY A 73 -8.37 1.50 14.01
CA GLY A 73 -8.03 2.92 13.97
C GLY A 73 -7.43 3.43 15.29
N VAL A 74 -8.00 3.02 16.42
CA VAL A 74 -7.48 3.37 17.75
C VAL A 74 -6.12 2.72 17.99
N GLY A 75 -5.96 1.44 17.62
CA GLY A 75 -4.70 0.71 17.74
C GLY A 75 -3.59 1.35 16.91
N ALA A 76 -3.88 1.68 15.65
CA ALA A 76 -2.93 2.37 14.76
C ALA A 76 -2.46 3.70 15.35
N TYR A 77 -3.39 4.52 15.88
CA TYR A 77 -3.04 5.78 16.54
C TYR A 77 -2.06 5.61 17.70
N PHE A 78 -2.33 4.65 18.60
CA PHE A 78 -1.45 4.42 19.74
C PHE A 78 -0.09 3.84 19.34
N VAL A 79 -0.07 2.94 18.37
CA VAL A 79 1.16 2.34 17.83
C VAL A 79 2.06 3.41 17.21
N VAL A 80 1.52 4.26 16.34
CA VAL A 80 2.29 5.35 15.69
C VAL A 80 2.89 6.27 16.76
N ARG A 81 2.07 6.73 17.71
CA ARG A 81 2.52 7.65 18.76
C ARG A 81 3.56 7.03 19.71
N ALA A 82 3.42 5.75 20.05
CA ALA A 82 4.40 5.05 20.87
C ALA A 82 5.71 4.86 20.12
N SER A 83 5.66 4.49 18.84
CA SER A 83 6.83 4.35 17.98
C SER A 83 7.61 5.65 17.83
N GLU A 84 6.91 6.77 17.60
CA GLU A 84 7.54 8.11 17.55
C GLU A 84 8.23 8.48 18.86
N ASN A 85 7.57 8.25 20.00
CA ASN A 85 8.16 8.53 21.31
C ASN A 85 9.41 7.67 21.58
N ILE A 86 9.35 6.36 21.30
CA ILE A 86 10.47 5.45 21.48
C ILE A 86 11.65 5.88 20.58
N ALA A 87 11.36 6.14 19.30
CA ALA A 87 12.39 6.51 18.33
C ALA A 87 13.05 7.84 18.68
N SER A 88 12.29 8.84 19.13
CA SER A 88 12.83 10.11 19.61
C SER A 88 13.73 9.92 20.84
N GLY A 89 13.35 9.05 21.77
CA GLY A 89 14.17 8.70 22.95
C GLY A 89 15.47 7.97 22.60
N LEU A 90 15.50 7.30 21.45
CA LEU A 90 16.70 6.65 20.89
C LEU A 90 17.52 7.56 19.97
N GLY A 91 17.09 8.80 19.74
CA GLY A 91 17.75 9.75 18.83
C GLY A 91 17.67 9.36 17.35
N LEU A 92 16.67 8.57 16.96
CA LEU A 92 16.45 8.19 15.56
C LEU A 92 15.79 9.34 14.79
N SER A 93 16.13 9.48 13.50
CA SER A 93 15.51 10.50 12.64
C SER A 93 14.04 10.17 12.35
N GLU A 94 13.24 11.21 12.05
CA GLU A 94 11.84 11.06 11.66
C GLU A 94 11.69 10.16 10.42
N ILE A 95 12.63 10.26 9.48
CA ILE A 95 12.65 9.43 8.27
C ILE A 95 12.84 7.96 8.62
N VAL A 96 13.83 7.62 9.46
CA VAL A 96 14.07 6.24 9.91
C VAL A 96 12.86 5.71 10.68
N THR A 97 12.28 6.55 11.54
CA THR A 97 11.08 6.20 12.32
C THR A 97 9.90 5.89 11.41
N GLY A 98 9.60 6.78 10.47
CA GLY A 98 8.50 6.65 9.53
C GLY A 98 8.65 5.44 8.60
N LEU A 99 9.81 5.31 7.95
CA LEU A 99 10.05 4.26 6.95
C LEU A 99 10.16 2.85 7.54
N PHE A 100 10.74 2.70 8.74
CA PHE A 100 11.07 1.37 9.27
C PHE A 100 10.22 0.95 10.46
N ILE A 101 9.92 1.86 11.38
CA ILE A 101 9.22 1.51 12.62
C ILE A 101 7.71 1.67 12.41
N THR A 102 7.28 2.87 12.02
CA THR A 102 5.86 3.19 11.87
C THR A 102 5.25 2.38 10.73
N ALA A 103 5.87 2.36 9.54
CA ALA A 103 5.38 1.60 8.40
C ALA A 103 5.21 0.11 8.69
N LEU A 104 6.18 -0.52 9.38
CA LEU A 104 6.08 -1.93 9.78
C LEU A 104 4.92 -2.14 10.75
N ALA A 105 4.80 -1.28 11.76
CA ALA A 105 3.80 -1.44 12.80
C ALA A 105 2.37 -1.22 12.28
N THR A 106 2.18 -0.30 11.33
CA THR A 106 0.88 -0.07 10.68
C THR A 106 0.50 -1.14 9.68
N ALA A 107 1.44 -1.91 9.13
CA ALA A 107 1.17 -2.99 8.17
C ALA A 107 0.84 -4.34 8.84
N LEU A 108 1.03 -4.46 10.16
CA LEU A 108 0.74 -5.70 10.89
C LEU A 108 -0.73 -6.14 10.79
N PRO A 109 -1.74 -5.27 10.96
CA PRO A 109 -3.14 -5.68 10.85
C PRO A 109 -3.48 -6.31 9.49
N GLU A 110 -2.99 -5.70 8.41
CA GLU A 110 -3.18 -6.16 7.03
C GLU A 110 -2.47 -7.49 6.80
N LEU A 111 -1.25 -7.64 7.32
CA LEU A 111 -0.51 -8.90 7.30
C LEU A 111 -1.29 -10.03 7.98
N PHE A 112 -1.86 -9.78 9.16
CA PHE A 112 -2.69 -10.76 9.87
C PHE A 112 -3.98 -11.08 9.11
N GLY A 113 -4.64 -10.06 8.54
CA GLY A 113 -5.84 -10.24 7.73
C GLY A 113 -5.59 -11.10 6.48
N ALA A 114 -4.59 -10.73 5.68
CA ALA A 114 -4.20 -11.46 4.49
C ALA A 114 -3.79 -12.91 4.83
N TRP A 115 -3.05 -13.10 5.91
CA TRP A 115 -2.65 -14.43 6.38
C TRP A 115 -3.85 -15.28 6.82
N SER A 116 -4.81 -14.69 7.53
CA SER A 116 -6.04 -15.38 7.92
C SER A 116 -6.85 -15.85 6.71
N ILE A 117 -6.98 -15.00 5.68
CA ILE A 117 -7.66 -15.36 4.43
C ILE A 117 -6.88 -16.45 3.70
N ALA A 118 -5.57 -16.31 3.56
CA ALA A 118 -4.71 -17.29 2.87
C ALA A 118 -4.78 -18.68 3.53
N ARG A 119 -4.77 -18.75 4.87
CA ARG A 119 -4.93 -20.01 5.62
C ARG A 119 -6.25 -20.72 5.37
N SER A 120 -7.29 -19.99 4.97
CA SER A 120 -8.60 -20.59 4.61
C SER A 120 -8.62 -21.18 3.19
N GLY A 121 -7.49 -21.19 2.49
CA GLY A 121 -7.37 -21.65 1.09
C GLY A 121 -7.73 -20.59 0.06
N GLN A 122 -8.17 -19.40 0.49
CA GLN A 122 -8.63 -18.32 -0.39
C GLN A 122 -7.47 -17.43 -0.86
N VAL A 123 -6.45 -18.02 -1.49
CA VAL A 123 -5.21 -17.34 -1.89
C VAL A 123 -5.47 -16.16 -2.83
N THR A 124 -6.39 -16.31 -3.79
CA THR A 124 -6.79 -15.23 -4.71
C THR A 124 -7.41 -14.05 -3.95
N ALA A 125 -8.24 -14.31 -2.94
CA ALA A 125 -8.86 -13.27 -2.12
C ALA A 125 -7.83 -12.57 -1.21
N ALA A 126 -6.88 -13.32 -0.64
CA ALA A 126 -5.79 -12.74 0.15
C ALA A 126 -4.93 -11.80 -0.71
N THR A 127 -4.59 -12.25 -1.92
CA THR A 127 -3.77 -11.47 -2.87
C THR A 127 -4.51 -10.23 -3.38
N SER A 128 -5.79 -10.35 -3.73
CA SER A 128 -6.59 -9.21 -4.19
C SER A 128 -6.80 -8.18 -3.07
N SER A 129 -6.89 -8.62 -1.82
CA SER A 129 -6.94 -7.72 -0.65
C SER A 129 -5.68 -6.86 -0.56
N VAL A 130 -4.48 -7.44 -0.70
CA VAL A 130 -3.21 -6.70 -0.66
C VAL A 130 -3.11 -5.69 -1.81
N ILE A 131 -3.49 -6.09 -3.03
CA ILE A 131 -3.48 -5.18 -4.19
C ILE A 131 -4.47 -4.01 -3.98
N GLY A 132 -5.66 -4.30 -3.43
CA GLY A 132 -6.67 -3.30 -3.13
C GLY A 132 -6.20 -2.29 -2.07
N ASP A 133 -5.54 -2.79 -1.03
CA ASP A 133 -4.96 -1.96 0.04
C ASP A 133 -3.88 -1.00 -0.50
N HIS A 134 -2.98 -1.49 -1.35
CA HIS A 134 -1.98 -0.63 -2.00
C HIS A 134 -2.62 0.42 -2.92
N ALA A 135 -3.71 0.08 -3.62
CA ALA A 135 -4.46 1.05 -4.42
C ALA A 135 -5.06 2.16 -3.55
N VAL A 136 -5.64 1.82 -2.40
CA VAL A 136 -6.16 2.78 -1.40
C VAL A 136 -5.02 3.64 -0.84
N THR A 137 -3.90 3.01 -0.47
CA THR A 137 -2.73 3.70 0.10
C THR A 137 -2.13 4.71 -0.89
N MET A 138 -2.03 4.34 -2.17
CA MET A 138 -1.50 5.22 -3.21
C MET A 138 -2.49 6.28 -3.71
N THR A 139 -3.72 6.32 -3.19
CA THR A 139 -4.72 7.31 -3.61
C THR A 139 -5.37 7.97 -2.41
N VAL A 140 -6.28 7.26 -1.75
CA VAL A 140 -7.08 7.75 -0.63
C VAL A 140 -6.21 8.17 0.55
N ALA A 141 -5.17 7.40 0.90
CA ALA A 141 -4.32 7.74 2.05
C ALA A 141 -3.46 9.00 1.82
N LEU A 142 -3.25 9.41 0.56
CA LEU A 142 -2.55 10.64 0.22
C LEU A 142 -3.47 11.89 0.25
N VAL A 143 -4.79 11.71 0.28
CA VAL A 143 -5.75 12.83 0.26
C VAL A 143 -5.55 13.80 1.44
N PRO A 144 -5.44 13.35 2.71
CA PRO A 144 -5.20 14.27 3.82
C PRO A 144 -3.92 15.08 3.65
N LEU A 145 -2.86 14.47 3.09
CA LEU A 145 -1.58 15.12 2.81
C LEU A 145 -1.72 16.17 1.70
N ALA A 146 -2.51 15.88 0.66
CA ALA A 146 -2.82 16.82 -0.40
C ALA A 146 -3.61 18.03 0.11
N LEU A 147 -4.59 17.81 0.98
CA LEU A 147 -5.42 18.88 1.54
C LEU A 147 -4.64 19.89 2.37
N VAL A 148 -3.57 19.46 3.07
CA VAL A 148 -2.70 20.35 3.85
C VAL A 148 -1.54 20.93 3.05
N THR A 149 -1.45 20.61 1.75
CA THR A 149 -0.31 20.93 0.88
C THR A 149 1.00 20.32 1.40
N LEU A 150 1.40 19.19 0.83
CA LEU A 150 2.65 18.51 1.21
C LEU A 150 3.75 18.81 0.18
N PRO A 151 4.68 19.75 0.45
CA PRO A 151 5.84 19.92 -0.41
C PRO A 151 6.76 18.69 -0.31
N ILE A 152 7.33 18.29 -1.44
CA ILE A 152 8.41 17.29 -1.45
C ILE A 152 9.74 18.03 -1.36
N GLU A 153 10.34 18.00 -0.17
CA GLU A 153 11.62 18.66 0.12
C GLU A 153 12.80 17.83 -0.40
N ASP A 154 12.82 16.53 -0.07
CA ASP A 154 13.82 15.60 -0.57
C ASP A 154 13.30 14.82 -1.79
N LEU A 155 13.58 15.36 -2.97
CA LEU A 155 13.20 14.72 -4.24
C LEU A 155 13.89 13.37 -4.42
N ARG A 156 15.11 13.20 -3.92
CA ARG A 156 15.86 11.95 -4.09
C ARG A 156 15.22 10.84 -3.27
N LEU A 157 14.94 11.10 -2.00
CA LEU A 157 14.23 10.18 -1.13
C LEU A 157 12.86 9.81 -1.71
N PHE A 158 12.08 10.82 -2.10
CA PHE A 158 10.74 10.58 -2.63
C PHE A 158 10.75 9.79 -3.95
N SER A 159 11.63 10.15 -4.89
CA SER A 159 11.71 9.46 -6.19
C SER A 159 12.21 8.02 -6.07
N VAL A 160 13.16 7.74 -5.17
CA VAL A 160 13.60 6.37 -4.88
C VAL A 160 12.45 5.56 -4.28
N ASN A 161 11.74 6.09 -3.27
CA ASN A 161 10.59 5.42 -2.68
C ASN A 161 9.51 5.10 -3.72
N LEU A 162 9.15 6.09 -4.54
CA LEU A 162 8.14 5.92 -5.60
C LEU A 162 8.57 4.90 -6.66
N ALA A 163 9.86 4.88 -7.02
CA ALA A 163 10.40 3.88 -7.94
C ALA A 163 10.28 2.45 -7.37
N PHE A 164 10.56 2.26 -6.08
CA PHE A 164 10.42 0.94 -5.44
C PHE A 164 8.95 0.50 -5.27
N VAL A 165 8.06 1.44 -4.97
CA VAL A 165 6.60 1.19 -4.96
C VAL A 165 6.09 0.74 -6.33
N ALA A 166 6.71 1.19 -7.43
CA ALA A 166 6.43 0.71 -8.78
C ALA A 166 7.16 -0.61 -9.12
N LEU A 167 8.40 -0.76 -8.67
CA LEU A 167 9.25 -1.91 -9.00
C LEU A 167 8.71 -3.20 -8.37
N LEU A 168 8.35 -3.20 -7.08
CA LEU A 168 7.97 -4.43 -6.39
C LEU A 168 6.73 -5.10 -7.02
N PRO A 169 5.65 -4.37 -7.34
CA PRO A 169 4.49 -4.93 -8.04
C PRO A 169 4.81 -5.33 -9.49
N ALA A 170 5.80 -4.69 -10.13
CA ALA A 170 6.24 -5.07 -11.47
C ALA A 170 7.01 -6.39 -11.45
N VAL A 171 7.92 -6.56 -10.49
CA VAL A 171 8.60 -7.84 -10.24
C VAL A 171 7.58 -8.92 -9.92
N TYR A 172 6.64 -8.65 -8.99
CA TYR A 172 5.55 -9.56 -8.67
C TYR A 172 4.76 -9.99 -9.92
N ALA A 173 4.35 -9.03 -10.76
CA ALA A 173 3.61 -9.32 -11.99
C ALA A 173 4.44 -10.13 -13.01
N ALA A 174 5.72 -9.81 -13.16
CA ALA A 174 6.64 -10.52 -14.05
C ALA A 174 6.86 -11.97 -13.58
N LEU A 175 7.04 -12.19 -12.28
CA LEU A 175 7.22 -13.53 -11.71
C LEU A 175 5.97 -14.40 -11.85
N ILE A 176 4.77 -13.83 -11.77
CA ILE A 176 3.53 -14.56 -12.07
C ILE A 176 3.44 -14.88 -13.57
N HIS A 177 3.77 -13.93 -14.43
CA HIS A 177 3.65 -14.12 -15.88
C HIS A 177 4.67 -15.11 -16.45
N TRP A 178 5.89 -15.15 -15.88
CA TRP A 178 6.97 -16.05 -16.27
C TRP A 178 7.12 -17.27 -15.36
N GLY A 179 6.27 -17.41 -14.34
CA GLY A 179 6.24 -18.56 -13.45
C GLY A 179 5.70 -19.81 -14.16
N SER A 180 5.99 -20.98 -13.59
CA SER A 180 5.40 -22.25 -14.03
C SER A 180 3.87 -22.27 -13.82
N ASP A 181 3.15 -23.12 -14.55
CA ASP A 181 1.69 -23.36 -14.45
C ASP A 181 1.18 -23.81 -13.05
N GLU A 182 2.05 -23.86 -12.05
CA GLU A 182 1.67 -24.10 -10.67
C GLU A 182 1.00 -22.87 -10.05
N HIS A 183 -0.03 -23.10 -9.24
CA HIS A 183 -0.92 -22.06 -8.70
C HIS A 183 -0.29 -21.29 -7.52
N GLY A 184 0.94 -20.78 -7.67
CA GLY A 184 1.62 -20.00 -6.63
C GLY A 184 3.06 -19.61 -6.94
N PHE A 185 3.70 -18.95 -5.98
CA PHE A 185 5.12 -18.60 -6.08
C PHE A 185 6.02 -19.77 -5.71
N THR A 186 7.04 -20.02 -6.53
CA THR A 186 8.13 -20.92 -6.18
C THR A 186 8.99 -20.30 -5.07
N ARG A 187 9.72 -21.14 -4.31
CA ARG A 187 10.63 -20.65 -3.26
C ARG A 187 11.65 -19.63 -3.78
N GLY A 188 12.15 -19.83 -5.00
CA GLY A 188 13.08 -18.90 -5.63
C GLY A 188 12.45 -17.53 -5.94
N GLN A 189 11.17 -17.51 -6.33
CA GLN A 189 10.44 -16.27 -6.57
C GLN A 189 10.16 -15.49 -5.29
N VAL A 190 9.84 -16.19 -4.20
CA VAL A 190 9.69 -15.57 -2.86
C VAL A 190 11.02 -14.93 -2.45
N VAL A 191 12.13 -15.67 -2.55
CA VAL A 191 13.47 -15.14 -2.24
C VAL A 191 13.82 -13.93 -3.11
N ALA A 192 13.42 -13.92 -4.38
CA ALA A 192 13.64 -12.78 -5.27
C ALA A 192 12.85 -11.53 -4.85
N LEU A 193 11.60 -11.68 -4.39
CA LEU A 193 10.80 -10.58 -3.85
C LEU A 193 11.41 -10.03 -2.56
N ASP A 194 11.80 -10.92 -1.64
CA ASP A 194 12.47 -10.55 -0.38
C ASP A 194 13.80 -9.84 -0.67
N ALA A 195 14.60 -10.36 -1.60
CA ALA A 195 15.86 -9.75 -2.02
C ALA A 195 15.63 -8.35 -2.62
N THR A 196 14.56 -8.13 -3.38
CA THR A 196 14.22 -6.81 -3.93
C THR A 196 13.94 -5.81 -2.80
N TYR A 197 13.23 -6.24 -1.75
CA TYR A 197 13.00 -5.42 -0.57
C TYR A 197 14.30 -5.16 0.22
N LEU A 198 15.18 -6.16 0.37
CA LEU A 198 16.48 -5.96 1.03
C LEU A 198 17.38 -5.00 0.26
N VAL A 199 17.35 -5.04 -1.09
CA VAL A 199 18.06 -4.07 -1.95
C VAL A 199 17.49 -2.67 -1.74
N TYR A 200 16.17 -2.51 -1.65
CA TYR A 200 15.55 -1.23 -1.29
C TYR A 200 16.10 -0.70 0.03
N LEU A 201 16.10 -1.51 1.09
CA LEU A 201 16.64 -1.11 2.40
C LEU A 201 18.10 -0.69 2.29
N ALA A 202 18.93 -1.48 1.61
CA ALA A 202 20.35 -1.18 1.43
C ALA A 202 20.57 0.14 0.66
N VAL A 203 19.83 0.38 -0.41
CA VAL A 203 19.88 1.64 -1.17
C VAL A 203 19.47 2.81 -0.29
N MET A 204 18.40 2.66 0.49
CA MET A 204 17.94 3.72 1.40
C MET A 204 19.01 4.06 2.43
N PHE A 205 19.56 3.07 3.13
CA PHE A 205 20.53 3.29 4.19
C PHE A 205 21.92 3.74 3.72
N LEU A 206 22.39 3.28 2.56
CA LEU A 206 23.76 3.54 2.11
C LEU A 206 23.87 4.74 1.18
N TRP A 207 22.79 5.08 0.47
CA TRP A 207 22.83 6.10 -0.57
C TRP A 207 21.90 7.27 -0.30
N VAL A 208 20.70 7.05 0.26
CA VAL A 208 19.67 8.09 0.35
C VAL A 208 19.71 8.83 1.70
N LEU A 209 19.72 8.08 2.80
CA LEU A 209 19.81 8.59 4.18
C LEU A 209 21.24 8.98 4.53
#